data_AF-A0A8T7I4T5-F1
#
_entry.id   AF-A0A8T7I4T5-F1
#
_cell.length_a   1.000
_cell.length_b   1.000
_cell.length_c   1.000
_cell.angle_alpha   90.00
_cell.angle_beta   90.00
_cell.angle_gamma   90.00
#
_symmetry.space_group_name_H-M   'P 1'
#
loop_
_entity.id
_entity.type
_entity.pdbx_description
1 polymer ?
#
loop_
_entity_poly.entity_id
_entity_poly.type
_entity_poly.pdbx_seq_one_letter_code
_entity_poly.pdbx_strand_id
1 'polypeptide(L)'
;MIDASIIDDLANKMSQIIPPELKKLHQDFEDQARRILKSQLSQLDLVTRDEFDVQAKVLQKTRAKLESLELQVLELEKLVNPKS
;
A
#
# COMPACT_ATOMS: atom_id res chain seq x y z
N MET A 1 -0.09 -2.59 -0.08
CA MET A 1 -1.27 -2.86 0.78
C MET A 1 -0.95 -4.10 1.57
N ILE A 2 -1.18 -4.11 2.88
CA ILE A 2 -0.97 -5.34 3.64
C ILE A 2 -2.22 -6.20 3.45
N ASP A 3 -2.09 -7.27 2.69
CA ASP A 3 -3.13 -8.29 2.56
C ASP A 3 -3.21 -9.15 3.82
N ALA A 4 -4.42 -9.60 4.16
CA ALA A 4 -4.63 -10.52 5.27
C ALA A 4 -3.78 -11.80 5.12
N SER A 5 -3.50 -12.22 3.88
CA SER A 5 -2.61 -13.35 3.57
C SER A 5 -1.18 -13.16 4.09
N ILE A 6 -0.67 -11.92 4.14
CA ILE A 6 0.68 -11.65 4.67
C ILE A 6 0.71 -11.86 6.18
N ILE A 7 -0.38 -11.52 6.87
CA ILE A 7 -0.53 -11.74 8.32
C ILE A 7 -0.66 -13.25 8.60
N ASP A 8 -1.46 -13.96 7.80
CA ASP A 8 -1.63 -15.40 7.93
C ASP A 8 -0.33 -16.17 7.61
N ASP A 9 0.41 -15.76 6.58
CA ASP A 9 1.71 -16.34 6.24
C ASP A 9 2.77 -16.08 7.32
N LEU A 10 2.74 -14.88 7.93
CA LEU A 10 3.62 -14.55 9.06
C LEU A 10 3.26 -15.38 10.29
N ALA A 11 1.97 -15.52 10.60
CA ALA A 11 1.48 -16.37 11.69
C ALA A 11 1.88 -17.84 11.48
N ASN A 12 1.74 -18.36 10.25
CA ASN A 12 2.14 -19.72 9.88
C ASN A 12 3.64 -19.95 9.97
N LYS A 13 4.46 -18.96 9.55
CA LYS A 13 5.92 -19.05 9.71
C LYS A 13 6.34 -19.00 11.17
N MET A 14 5.67 -18.18 11.98
CA MET A 14 5.92 -18.12 13.41
C MET A 14 5.52 -19.42 14.11
N SER A 15 4.38 -20.04 13.75
CA SER A 15 3.95 -21.32 14.32
C SER A 15 4.89 -22.48 13.98
N GLN A 16 5.51 -22.46 12.80
CA GLN A 16 6.51 -23.46 12.38
C GLN A 16 7.85 -23.37 13.12
N ILE A 17 8.19 -22.22 13.71
CA ILE A 17 9.45 -22.02 14.45
C ILE A 17 9.30 -22.42 15.93
N ILE A 18 8.07 -22.71 16.40
CA ILE A 18 7.82 -23.04 17.81
C ILE A 18 8.23 -24.51 18.10
N PRO A 19 9.08 -24.76 19.11
CA PRO A 19 9.48 -26.10 19.52
C PRO A 19 8.30 -27.02 19.90
N PRO A 20 8.39 -28.33 19.62
CA PRO A 20 7.33 -29.29 19.90
C PRO A 20 6.97 -29.42 21.38
N GLU A 21 7.86 -29.06 22.31
CA GLU A 21 7.57 -29.03 23.76
C GLU A 21 6.54 -27.94 24.13
N LEU A 22 6.40 -26.88 23.33
CA LEU A 22 5.49 -25.76 23.56
C LEU A 22 4.16 -25.91 22.80
N LYS A 23 3.93 -27.05 22.13
CA LYS A 23 2.75 -27.29 21.28
C LYS A 23 1.41 -27.29 22.03
N LYS A 24 1.41 -27.52 23.36
CA LYS A 24 0.22 -27.38 24.23
C LYS A 24 -0.06 -25.94 24.68
N LEU A 25 0.95 -25.07 24.66
CA LEU A 25 0.82 -23.62 24.87
C LEU A 25 0.57 -22.87 23.54
N HIS A 26 0.45 -23.61 22.44
CA HIS A 26 0.48 -23.08 21.08
C HIS A 26 -0.74 -22.25 20.72
N GLN A 27 -1.95 -22.64 21.15
CA GLN A 27 -3.16 -21.87 20.89
C GLN A 27 -3.12 -20.50 21.58
N ASP A 28 -2.80 -20.48 22.87
CA ASP A 28 -2.68 -19.22 23.63
C ASP A 28 -1.55 -18.33 23.10
N PHE A 29 -0.43 -18.94 22.68
CA PHE A 29 0.69 -18.21 22.09
C PHE A 29 0.37 -17.67 20.70
N GLU A 30 -0.31 -18.43 19.85
CA GLU A 30 -0.73 -18.01 18.52
C GLU A 30 -1.69 -16.82 18.60
N ASP A 31 -2.67 -16.87 19.51
CA ASP A 31 -3.59 -15.77 19.75
C ASP A 31 -2.89 -14.52 20.28
N GLN A 32 -1.94 -14.70 21.22
CA GLN A 32 -1.12 -13.60 21.75
C GLN A 32 -0.23 -12.99 20.65
N ALA A 33 0.42 -13.82 19.83
CA ALA A 33 1.25 -13.38 18.71
C ALA A 33 0.42 -12.64 17.65
N ARG A 34 -0.76 -13.15 17.31
CA ARG A 34 -1.70 -12.50 16.38
C ARG A 34 -2.13 -11.12 16.88
N ARG A 35 -2.39 -10.98 18.19
CA ARG A 35 -2.72 -9.68 18.80
C ARG A 35 -1.54 -8.70 18.75
N ILE A 36 -0.35 -9.16 19.08
CA ILE A 36 0.87 -8.33 19.02
C ILE A 36 1.15 -7.90 17.57
N LEU A 37 1.07 -8.81 16.61
CA LEU A 37 1.27 -8.49 15.19
C LEU A 37 0.23 -7.48 14.69
N LYS A 38 -1.05 -7.65 15.03
CA LYS A 38 -2.09 -6.66 14.70
C LYS A 38 -1.81 -5.29 15.32
N SER A 39 -1.39 -5.26 16.58
CA SER A 39 -1.01 -4.02 17.28
C SER A 39 0.18 -3.33 16.60
N GLN A 40 1.24 -4.08 16.29
CA GLN A 40 2.42 -3.53 15.64
C GLN A 40 2.12 -3.05 14.22
N LEU A 41 1.33 -3.79 13.45
CA LEU A 41 0.87 -3.35 12.13
C LEU A 41 0.02 -2.08 12.22
N SER A 42 -0.84 -1.95 13.22
CA SER A 42 -1.63 -0.73 13.42
C SER A 42 -0.80 0.49 13.81
N GLN A 43 0.43 0.28 14.30
CA GLN A 43 1.40 1.35 14.58
C GLN A 43 2.31 1.69 13.39
N LEU A 44 2.31 0.88 12.33
CA LEU A 44 2.89 1.30 11.06
C LEU A 44 1.91 2.30 10.43
N ASP A 45 2.42 3.37 9.81
CA ASP A 45 1.62 4.34 9.04
C ASP A 45 1.03 3.66 7.79
N LEU A 46 0.09 2.74 8.00
CA LEU A 46 -0.56 1.97 6.96
C LEU A 46 -1.61 2.86 6.31
N VAL A 47 -1.35 3.21 5.06
CA VAL A 47 -2.36 3.83 4.21
C VAL A 47 -3.38 2.76 3.84
N THR A 48 -4.66 3.03 4.10
CA THR A 48 -5.74 2.13 3.72
C THR A 48 -5.83 1.98 2.20
N ARG A 49 -6.47 0.91 1.72
CA ARG A 49 -6.65 0.70 0.28
C ARG A 49 -7.44 1.85 -0.35
N ASP A 50 -8.48 2.30 0.33
CA ASP A 50 -9.35 3.37 -0.15
C ASP A 50 -8.60 4.70 -0.25
N GLU A 51 -7.76 5.04 0.73
CA GLU A 51 -6.91 6.23 0.69
C GLU A 51 -5.88 6.15 -0.44
N PHE A 52 -5.26 4.99 -0.66
CA PHE A 52 -4.36 4.78 -1.79
C PHE A 52 -5.08 4.98 -3.13
N ASP A 53 -6.27 4.38 -3.29
CA ASP A 53 -7.05 4.48 -4.53
C ASP A 53 -7.53 5.92 -4.79
N VAL A 54 -7.83 6.68 -3.74
CA VAL A 54 -8.11 8.13 -3.85
C VAL A 54 -6.88 8.88 -4.37
N GLN A 55 -5.71 8.65 -3.80
CA GLN A 55 -4.48 9.33 -4.24
C GLN A 55 -4.10 8.93 -5.68
N ALA A 56 -4.29 7.67 -6.05
CA ALA A 56 -4.08 7.19 -7.42
C ALA A 56 -5.00 7.91 -8.42
N LYS A 57 -6.28 8.11 -8.08
CA LYS A 57 -7.23 8.88 -8.89
C LYS A 57 -6.82 10.36 -9.01
N VAL A 58 -6.38 10.97 -7.92
CA VAL A 58 -5.87 12.35 -7.94
C VAL A 58 -4.69 12.45 -8.89
N LEU A 59 -3.71 11.54 -8.79
CA LEU A 59 -2.53 11.50 -9.66
C LEU A 59 -2.90 11.31 -11.14
N GLN A 60 -3.85 10.42 -11.44
CA GLN A 60 -4.34 10.22 -12.80
C GLN A 60 -4.95 11.51 -13.37
N LYS A 61 -5.76 12.21 -12.56
CA LYS A 61 -6.38 13.49 -12.96
C LYS A 61 -5.33 14.58 -13.19
N THR A 62 -4.29 14.66 -12.36
CA THR A 62 -3.21 15.64 -12.56
C THR A 62 -2.41 15.34 -13.83
N ARG A 63 -2.13 14.07 -14.14
CA ARG A 63 -1.47 13.69 -15.41
C ARG A 63 -2.28 14.11 -16.64
N ALA A 64 -3.57 13.78 -16.66
CA ALA A 64 -4.44 14.18 -17.76
C ALA A 64 -4.52 15.72 -17.92
N LYS A 65 -4.54 16.46 -16.81
CA LYS A 65 -4.53 17.92 -16.85
C LYS A 65 -3.18 18.48 -17.32
N LEU A 66 -2.07 17.85 -16.92
CA LEU A 66 -0.73 18.23 -17.36
C LEU A 66 -0.59 18.05 -18.87
N GLU A 67 -0.97 16.89 -19.41
CA GLU A 67 -0.95 16.61 -20.85
C GLU A 67 -1.80 17.63 -21.63
N SER A 68 -2.99 17.98 -21.12
CA SER A 68 -3.82 19.01 -21.76
C SER A 68 -3.16 20.39 -21.76
N LEU A 69 -2.46 20.76 -20.69
CA LEU A 69 -1.76 22.04 -20.61
C LEU A 69 -0.53 22.05 -21.53
N GLU A 70 0.21 20.95 -21.61
CA GLU A 70 1.34 20.81 -22.54
C GLU A 70 0.89 20.98 -24.00
N LEU A 71 -0.26 20.40 -24.38
CA LEU A 71 -0.85 20.61 -25.71
C LEU A 71 -1.24 22.07 -25.95
N GLN A 72 -1.87 22.72 -24.98
CA GLN A 72 -2.23 24.15 -25.09
C GLN A 72 -0.99 25.03 -25.24
N VAL A 73 0.08 24.75 -24.48
CA VAL A 73 1.35 25.47 -24.61
C VAL A 73 1.95 25.28 -25.99
N LEU A 74 2.00 24.05 -26.52
CA LEU A 74 2.49 23.78 -27.87
C LEU A 74 1.68 24.49 -28.95
N GLU A 75 0.36 24.56 -28.81
CA GLU A 75 -0.51 25.32 -29.72
C GLU A 75 -0.20 26.81 -29.67
N LEU A 76 -0.06 27.39 -28.47
CA LEU A 76 0.29 28.79 -28.28
C LEU A 76 1.68 29.10 -28.82
N GLU A 77 2.67 28.23 -28.60
CA GLU A 77 4.02 28.38 -29.14
C GLU A 77 4.03 28.41 -30.67
N LYS A 78 3.22 27.55 -31.32
CA LYS A 78 3.05 27.58 -32.79
C LYS A 78 2.42 28.87 -33.30
N LEU A 79 1.48 29.44 -32.54
CA LEU A 79 0.84 30.71 -32.89
C LEU A 79 1.78 31.91 -32.72
N VAL A 80 2.61 31.89 -31.67
CA VAL A 80 3.55 32.98 -31.36
C VAL A 80 4.82 32.90 -32.20
N ASN A 81 5.28 31.72 -32.58
CA ASN A 81 6.48 31.53 -33.38
C ASN A 81 6.25 30.60 -34.59
N PRO A 82 5.48 31.04 -35.60
CA PRO A 82 5.14 30.21 -36.77
C PRO A 82 6.34 29.89 -37.69
N LYS A 83 7.53 30.43 -37.40
CA LYS A 83 8.76 30.24 -38.18
C LYS A 83 10.00 30.21 -37.27
N SER A 84 10.38 29.03 -36.80
CA SER A 84 11.77 28.62 -36.63
C SER A 84 11.92 27.16 -37.01
#